data_AF-A0A1B8R6M0-F1
#
_entry.id   AF-A0A1B8R6M0-F1
#
_cell.length_a   1.000
_cell.length_b   1.000
_cell.length_c   1.000
_cell.angle_alpha   90.00
_cell.angle_beta   90.00
_cell.angle_gamma   90.00
#
_symmetry.space_group_name_H-M   'P 1'
#
loop_
_entity.id
_entity.type
_entity.pdbx_description
1 polymer ?
#
loop_
_entity_poly.entity_id
_entity_poly.type
_entity_poly.pdbx_seq_one_letter_code
_entity_poly.pdbx_strand_id
1 'polypeptide(L)'
;MPAGVTLTAVRASLTTASSSGVVTVDINEGGASVLSTKLTIDAGEKTSTTAVTPAVISDASLADDAEITIDIDTAGTGAKGLKLVLIGTRT
;
A
#
# COMPACT_ATOMS: atom_id res chain seq x y z
N MET A 1 2.31 13.81 -7.17
CA MET A 1 0.94 13.75 -6.62
C MET A 1 0.17 15.00 -7.07
N PRO A 2 -1.17 14.98 -7.20
CA PRO A 2 -1.93 16.15 -7.67
C PRO A 2 -2.10 17.29 -6.62
N ALA A 3 -1.77 17.01 -5.35
CA ALA A 3 -1.72 17.96 -4.24
C ALA A 3 -0.91 17.34 -3.10
N GLY A 4 -0.44 18.17 -2.16
CA GLY A 4 0.10 17.72 -0.88
C GLY A 4 -0.98 17.06 -0.01
N VAL A 5 -0.60 15.99 0.70
CA VAL A 5 -1.51 15.18 1.53
C VAL A 5 -0.80 14.73 2.80
N THR A 6 -1.46 14.87 3.95
CA THR A 6 -1.08 14.15 5.17
C THR A 6 -1.85 12.83 5.24
N LEU A 7 -1.14 11.71 5.13
CA LEU A 7 -1.71 10.38 5.21
C LEU A 7 -2.20 10.06 6.63
N THR A 8 -3.36 9.40 6.68
CA THR A 8 -3.97 8.86 7.90
C THR A 8 -4.17 7.36 7.81
N ALA A 9 -4.26 6.80 6.60
CA ALA A 9 -4.32 5.37 6.36
C ALA A 9 -3.91 5.02 4.93
N VAL A 10 -3.48 3.77 4.75
CA VAL A 10 -3.29 3.14 3.43
C VAL A 10 -4.09 1.86 3.37
N ARG A 11 -4.66 1.55 2.19
CA ARG A 11 -5.41 0.32 1.95
C ARG A 11 -5.08 -0.27 0.59
N ALA A 12 -5.11 -1.59 0.50
CA ALA A 12 -5.00 -2.31 -0.75
C ALA A 12 -6.15 -3.30 -0.90
N SER A 13 -6.53 -3.56 -2.15
CA SER A 13 -7.47 -4.63 -2.49
C SER A 13 -7.08 -5.34 -3.77
N LEU A 14 -7.48 -6.61 -3.88
CA LEU A 14 -7.29 -7.44 -5.05
C LEU A 14 -8.64 -7.76 -5.71
N THR A 15 -8.60 -7.97 -7.02
CA THR A 15 -9.75 -8.52 -7.76
C THR A 15 -9.77 -10.04 -7.63
N THR A 16 -8.61 -10.67 -7.79
CA THR A 16 -8.36 -12.10 -7.56
C THR A 16 -7.39 -12.26 -6.40
N ALA A 17 -7.79 -12.99 -5.37
CA ALA A 17 -6.96 -13.27 -4.21
C ALA A 17 -5.73 -14.11 -4.60
N SER A 18 -4.64 -13.95 -3.84
CA SER A 18 -3.50 -14.85 -3.95
C SER A 18 -3.92 -16.26 -3.49
N SER A 19 -3.67 -17.29 -4.31
CA SER A 19 -3.96 -18.67 -3.90
C SER A 19 -2.95 -19.22 -2.90
N SER A 20 -1.77 -18.59 -2.80
CA SER A 20 -0.72 -18.92 -1.84
C SER A 20 0.30 -17.79 -1.73
N GLY A 21 0.80 -17.53 -0.53
CA GLY A 21 1.72 -16.45 -0.23
C GLY A 21 1.01 -15.11 -0.03
N VAL A 22 1.51 -14.36 0.95
CA VAL A 22 1.10 -12.97 1.22
C VAL A 22 1.48 -12.09 0.04
N VAL A 23 0.60 -11.17 -0.32
CA VAL A 23 0.95 -10.07 -1.23
C VAL A 23 1.50 -8.93 -0.38
N THR A 24 2.70 -8.45 -0.70
CA THR A 24 3.36 -7.35 0.01
C THR A 24 3.62 -6.22 -0.97
N VAL A 25 3.25 -5.01 -0.57
CA VAL A 25 3.38 -3.79 -1.36
C VAL A 25 4.06 -2.71 -0.54
N ASP A 26 5.08 -2.08 -1.14
CA ASP A 26 5.71 -0.87 -0.63
C ASP A 26 5.17 0.36 -1.36
N ILE A 27 5.11 1.49 -0.65
CA ILE A 27 4.71 2.78 -1.17
C ILE A 27 5.87 3.72 -0.89
N ASN A 28 6.42 4.33 -1.95
CA ASN A 28 7.57 5.19 -1.80
C ASN A 28 7.25 6.61 -2.27
N GLU A 29 7.85 7.59 -1.62
CA GLU A 29 7.86 8.99 -2.00
C GLU A 29 9.31 9.42 -2.28
N GLY A 30 9.58 9.93 -3.49
CA GLY A 30 10.93 10.39 -3.84
C GLY A 30 12.02 9.33 -3.68
N GLY A 31 11.65 8.05 -3.83
CA GLY A 31 12.55 6.90 -3.68
C GLY A 31 12.73 6.38 -2.24
N ALA A 32 12.05 6.95 -1.24
CA ALA A 32 12.08 6.47 0.14
C ALA A 32 10.73 5.86 0.55
N SER A 33 10.75 4.79 1.35
CA SER A 33 9.51 4.15 1.79
C SER A 33 8.73 5.03 2.77
N VAL A 34 7.43 5.11 2.54
CA VAL A 34 6.43 5.79 3.37
C VAL A 34 6.07 4.93 4.60
N LEU A 35 6.34 3.62 4.54
CA LEU A 35 5.88 2.62 5.51
C LEU A 35 7.04 1.97 6.28
N SER A 36 6.94 1.94 7.61
CA SER A 36 7.87 1.14 8.45
C SER A 36 7.43 -0.32 8.58
N THR A 37 6.15 -0.58 8.38
CA THR A 37 5.59 -1.92 8.14
C THR A 37 4.82 -1.88 6.84
N LYS A 38 5.25 -2.66 5.86
CA LYS A 38 4.69 -2.67 4.50
C LYS A 38 3.25 -3.16 4.46
N LEU A 39 2.53 -2.77 3.42
CA LEU A 39 1.12 -3.09 3.25
C LEU A 39 0.95 -4.52 2.71
N THR A 40 0.17 -5.34 3.42
CA THR A 40 -0.02 -6.75 3.07
C THR A 40 -1.47 -7.12 2.81
N ILE A 41 -1.68 -8.17 2.01
CA ILE A 41 -2.95 -8.90 1.88
C ILE A 41 -2.65 -10.38 2.07
N ASP A 42 -3.35 -11.01 3.01
CA ASP A 42 -3.13 -12.41 3.34
C ASP A 42 -3.60 -13.35 2.22
N ALA A 43 -3.00 -14.54 2.16
CA ALA A 43 -3.36 -15.53 1.14
C ALA A 43 -4.82 -15.95 1.28
N GLY A 44 -5.53 -16.04 0.16
CA GLY A 44 -6.98 -16.29 0.13
C GLY A 44 -7.84 -15.03 0.35
N GLU A 45 -7.25 -13.90 0.73
CA GLU A 45 -7.96 -12.66 0.99
C GLU A 45 -7.89 -11.65 -0.16
N LYS A 46 -8.78 -10.66 -0.13
CA LYS A 46 -8.88 -9.60 -1.15
C LYS A 46 -8.67 -8.19 -0.60
N THR A 47 -8.46 -8.04 0.70
CA THR A 47 -8.40 -6.74 1.36
C THR A 47 -7.24 -6.72 2.36
N SER A 48 -6.55 -5.59 2.47
CA SER A 48 -5.49 -5.40 3.46
C SER A 48 -6.03 -5.10 4.86
N THR A 49 -7.33 -4.87 5.00
CA THR A 49 -7.96 -4.48 6.28
C THR A 49 -7.98 -5.60 7.32
N THR A 50 -7.77 -6.84 6.88
CA THR A 50 -7.75 -8.06 7.71
C THR A 50 -6.34 -8.61 7.92
N ALA A 51 -5.32 -7.92 7.39
CA ALA A 51 -3.93 -8.31 7.54
C ALA A 51 -3.56 -8.51 9.02
N VAL A 52 -2.93 -9.64 9.35
CA VAL A 52 -2.50 -9.97 10.72
C VAL A 52 -1.59 -8.90 11.31
N THR A 53 -0.69 -8.34 10.49
CA THR A 53 0.15 -7.21 10.86
C THR A 53 -0.26 -5.98 10.06
N PRO A 54 -0.89 -4.97 10.68
CA PRO A 54 -1.27 -3.74 9.99
C PRO A 54 -0.06 -2.98 9.46
N ALA A 55 -0.24 -2.29 8.33
CA ALA A 55 0.76 -1.35 7.81
C ALA A 55 0.95 -0.19 8.79
N VAL A 56 2.19 0.29 8.89
CA VAL A 56 2.56 1.43 9.76
C VAL A 56 3.15 2.52 8.89
N ILE A 57 2.50 3.67 8.88
CA ILE A 57 2.96 4.87 8.19
C ILE A 57 4.04 5.53 9.06
N SER A 58 5.25 5.64 8.53
CA SER A 58 6.38 6.34 9.19
C SER A 58 6.64 7.72 8.61
N ASP A 59 6.31 7.91 7.33
CA ASP A 59 6.24 9.23 6.72
C ASP A 59 4.81 9.48 6.26
N ALA A 60 4.14 10.46 6.86
CA ALA A 60 2.77 10.79 6.50
C ALA A 60 2.69 11.96 5.52
N SER A 61 3.78 12.68 5.27
CA SER A 61 3.75 13.98 4.59
C SER A 61 4.09 13.87 3.12
N LEU A 62 3.09 13.52 2.30
CA LEU A 62 3.27 13.51 0.85
C LEU A 62 3.24 14.94 0.30
N ALA A 63 4.33 15.37 -0.33
CA ALA A 63 4.43 16.68 -0.94
C ALA A 63 3.63 16.77 -2.24
N ASP A 64 3.27 18.01 -2.61
CA ASP A 64 2.71 18.29 -3.93
C ASP A 64 3.74 17.92 -5.01
N ASP A 65 3.25 17.37 -6.12
CA ASP A 65 4.05 16.87 -7.25
C ASP A 65 5.11 15.80 -6.90
N ALA A 66 5.08 15.24 -5.68
CA ALA A 66 6.00 14.18 -5.31
C ALA A 66 5.83 12.93 -6.19
N GLU A 67 6.95 12.34 -6.60
CA GLU A 67 6.96 11.06 -7.29
C GLU A 67 6.55 9.96 -6.32
N ILE A 68 5.52 9.19 -6.69
CA ILE A 68 5.06 8.03 -5.94
C ILE A 68 5.32 6.78 -6.75
N THR A 69 6.05 5.82 -6.17
CA THR A 69 6.22 4.48 -6.74
C THR A 69 5.51 3.45 -5.87
N ILE A 70 4.95 2.44 -6.53
CA ILE A 70 4.29 1.31 -5.88
C ILE A 70 5.05 0.06 -6.25
N ASP A 71 5.74 -0.52 -5.27
CA ASP A 71 6.59 -1.68 -5.48
C ASP A 71 5.92 -2.94 -4.95
N ILE A 72 5.78 -3.95 -5.80
CA ILE A 72 5.25 -5.25 -5.40
C ILE A 72 6.42 -6.13 -4.98
N ASP A 73 6.79 -6.06 -3.70
CA ASP A 73 7.88 -6.85 -3.13
C ASP A 73 7.59 -8.36 -3.14
N THR A 74 6.33 -8.72 -3.00
CA THR A 74 5.89 -10.11 -3.10
C THR A 74 4.52 -10.14 -3.75
N ALA A 75 4.43 -10.74 -4.95
CA ALA A 75 3.20 -10.76 -5.72
C ALA A 75 2.19 -11.82 -5.24
N GLY A 76 2.60 -12.76 -4.38
CA GLY A 76 1.83 -13.97 -4.10
C GLY A 76 1.67 -14.87 -5.34
N THR A 77 0.66 -15.75 -5.33
CA THR A 77 0.40 -16.70 -6.41
C THR A 77 -0.93 -16.38 -7.09
N GLY A 78 -0.89 -15.96 -8.35
CA GLY A 78 -2.10 -15.73 -9.15
C GLY A 78 -2.95 -14.54 -8.72
N ALA A 79 -2.46 -13.69 -7.81
CA ALA A 79 -3.13 -12.46 -7.41
C ALA A 79 -3.25 -11.49 -8.61
N LYS A 80 -4.39 -10.80 -8.73
CA LYS A 80 -4.66 -9.88 -9.85
C LYS A 80 -5.47 -8.66 -9.43
N GLY A 81 -5.27 -7.57 -10.17
CA GLY A 81 -6.05 -6.35 -10.08
C GLY A 81 -5.87 -5.65 -8.74
N LEU A 82 -4.61 -5.49 -8.33
CA LEU A 82 -4.19 -4.70 -7.17
C LEU A 82 -4.65 -3.25 -7.34
N LYS A 83 -5.28 -2.72 -6.30
CA LYS A 83 -5.73 -1.33 -6.20
C LYS A 83 -5.24 -0.80 -4.86
N LEU A 84 -4.59 0.36 -4.87
CA LEU A 84 -4.15 1.06 -3.66
C LEU A 84 -4.99 2.31 -3.43
N VAL A 85 -5.23 2.60 -2.16
CA VAL A 85 -5.91 3.81 -1.71
C VAL A 85 -5.04 4.49 -0.66
N LEU A 86 -4.63 5.71 -0.96
CA LEU A 86 -3.98 6.63 -0.03
C LEU A 86 -5.07 7.51 0.59
N ILE A 87 -5.22 7.45 1.91
CA ILE A 87 -6.28 8.15 2.64
C ILE A 87 -5.62 9.21 3.50
N GLY A 88 -6.06 10.46 3.35
CA GLY A 88 -5.47 11.58 4.05
C GLY A 88 -6.24 12.88 3.85
N THR A 89 -5.73 13.94 4.42
CA THR A 89 -6.25 15.30 4.27
C THR A 89 -5.29 16.13 3.43
N ARG A 90 -5.82 16.98 2.55
CA ARG A 90 -5.01 17.92 1.77
C ARG A 90 -4.28 18.89 2.70
N THR A 91 -3.01 19.16 2.41
CA THR A 91 -2.18 20.16 3.10
C THR A 91 -2.20 21.52 2.41
#